data_AF-A0A328YG39-F1
#
_entry.id   AF-A0A328YG39-F1
#
_cell.length_a   1.000
_cell.length_b   1.000
_cell.length_c   1.000
_cell.angle_alpha   90.00
_cell.angle_beta   90.00
_cell.angle_gamma   90.00
#
_symmetry.space_group_name_H-M   'P 1'
#
loop_
_entity.id
_entity.type
_entity.pdbx_description
1 polymer ?
#
loop_
_entity_poly.entity_id
_entity_poly.type
_entity_poly.pdbx_seq_one_letter_code
_entity_poly.pdbx_strand_id
1 'polypeptide(L)'
;MKFNFLKPTLISCVIGVFIPGFTAILFFLFQFLTNKLNIECETYWKSLWILTTIISIVSPIFFIKNIEKTKKPTLAKLTFFNFIEYISLQGCFAQFFTSGKTICYGSGSQNGLELVFTAWLALPILICFSFIFKYRFEKLE
;
A
#
# COMPACT_ATOMS: atom_id res chain seq x y z
N MET A 1 -22.22 -2.15 14.66
CA MET A 1 -22.69 -2.45 13.30
C MET A 1 -22.10 -3.79 12.87
N LYS A 2 -22.91 -4.78 12.44
CA LYS A 2 -22.41 -6.13 12.07
C LYS A 2 -21.78 -6.23 10.67
N PHE A 3 -20.83 -5.35 10.33
CA PHE A 3 -20.02 -5.51 9.11
C PHE A 3 -18.74 -6.29 9.42
N ASN A 4 -18.44 -7.32 8.63
CA ASN A 4 -17.23 -8.13 8.80
C ASN A 4 -16.05 -7.49 8.07
N PHE A 5 -15.15 -6.84 8.80
CA PHE A 5 -13.91 -6.25 8.26
C PHE A 5 -12.81 -7.28 8.00
N LEU A 6 -12.80 -8.40 8.73
CA LEU A 6 -11.70 -9.35 8.70
C LEU A 6 -11.75 -10.23 7.44
N LYS A 7 -12.90 -10.82 7.12
CA LYS A 7 -13.04 -11.77 6.01
C LYS A 7 -12.65 -11.14 4.65
N PRO A 8 -13.14 -9.94 4.27
CA PRO A 8 -12.72 -9.32 3.03
C PRO A 8 -11.24 -8.95 3.01
N THR A 9 -10.68 -8.46 4.13
CA THR A 9 -9.25 -8.15 4.20
C THR A 9 -8.38 -9.39 4.07
N LEU A 10 -8.76 -10.52 4.65
CA LEU A 10 -8.05 -11.79 4.43
C LEU A 10 -8.07 -12.21 2.96
N ILE A 11 -9.19 -12.07 2.27
CA ILE A 11 -9.26 -12.33 0.81
C ILE A 11 -8.32 -11.39 0.05
N SER A 12 -8.35 -10.09 0.36
CA SER A 12 -7.40 -9.12 -0.22
C SER A 12 -5.95 -9.50 0.06
N CYS A 13 -5.63 -10.00 1.26
CA CYS A 13 -4.28 -10.41 1.62
C CYS A 13 -3.83 -11.66 0.86
N VAL A 14 -4.70 -12.66 0.70
CA VAL A 14 -4.41 -13.85 -0.12
C VAL A 14 -4.11 -13.45 -1.55
N ILE A 15 -4.91 -12.56 -2.15
CA ILE A 15 -4.62 -12.01 -3.48
C ILE A 15 -3.28 -11.28 -3.47
N GLY A 16 -3.05 -10.45 -2.45
CA GLY A 16 -1.82 -9.70 -2.19
C GLY A 16 -0.55 -10.55 -2.14
N VAL A 17 -0.61 -11.81 -1.73
CA VAL A 17 0.54 -12.73 -1.77
C VAL A 17 1.02 -12.98 -3.20
N PHE A 18 0.10 -13.06 -4.16
CA PHE A 18 0.39 -13.44 -5.55
C PHE A 18 0.62 -12.25 -6.49
N ILE A 19 0.19 -11.05 -6.10
CA ILE A 19 0.32 -9.83 -6.93
C ILE A 19 1.47 -8.84 -6.63
N PRO A 20 2.47 -9.09 -5.75
CA PRO A 20 3.52 -8.10 -5.47
C PRO A 20 4.30 -7.64 -6.71
N GLY A 21 4.49 -8.55 -7.67
CA GLY A 21 5.17 -8.24 -8.93
C GLY A 21 4.37 -7.26 -9.78
N PHE A 22 3.04 -7.36 -9.81
CA PHE A 22 2.19 -6.44 -10.57
C PHE A 22 2.22 -5.03 -9.99
N THR A 23 2.25 -4.90 -8.67
CA THR A 23 2.36 -3.60 -8.01
C THR A 23 3.76 -3.00 -8.13
N ALA A 24 4.81 -3.83 -8.16
CA ALA A 24 6.16 -3.37 -8.49
C ALA A 24 6.25 -2.85 -9.94
N ILE A 25 5.66 -3.58 -10.91
CA ILE A 25 5.55 -3.14 -12.31
C ILE A 25 4.84 -1.79 -12.40
N LEU A 26 3.81 -1.55 -11.59
CA LEU A 26 3.10 -0.27 -11.56
C LEU A 26 4.05 0.90 -11.19
N PHE A 27 4.92 0.72 -10.20
CA PHE A 27 5.92 1.74 -9.85
C PHE A 27 6.91 1.99 -10.99
N PHE A 28 7.42 0.94 -11.63
CA PHE A 28 8.31 1.11 -12.78
C PHE A 28 7.62 1.75 -13.99
N LEU A 29 6.34 1.46 -14.21
CA LEU A 29 5.56 2.11 -15.27
C LEU A 29 5.44 3.61 -15.00
N PHE A 30 5.13 4.00 -13.76
CA PHE A 30 5.10 5.41 -13.38
C PHE A 30 6.47 6.07 -13.48
N GLN A 31 7.54 5.39 -13.06
CA GLN A 31 8.92 5.86 -13.25
C GLN A 31 9.18 6.19 -14.72
N PHE A 32 8.85 5.25 -15.62
CA PHE A 32 9.03 5.42 -17.06
C PHE A 32 8.24 6.61 -17.61
N LEU A 33 6.98 6.79 -17.18
CA LEU A 33 6.15 7.92 -17.56
C LEU A 33 6.74 9.25 -17.07
N THR A 34 7.22 9.31 -15.83
CA THR A 34 7.86 10.53 -15.30
C THR A 34 9.20 10.83 -15.96
N ASN A 35 9.91 9.80 -16.42
CA ASN A 35 11.16 10.00 -17.15
C ASN A 35 10.90 10.69 -18.52
N LYS A 36 9.77 10.41 -19.17
CA LYS A 36 9.33 11.16 -20.36
C LYS A 36 8.99 12.63 -20.08
N LEU A 37 8.77 12.99 -18.82
CA LEU A 37 8.56 14.36 -18.36
C LEU A 37 9.87 15.01 -17.85
N ASN A 38 11.03 14.42 -18.16
CA ASN A 38 12.36 14.86 -17.70
C ASN A 38 12.53 14.88 -16.17
N ILE A 39 11.77 14.06 -15.44
CA ILE A 39 11.99 13.86 -14.01
C ILE A 39 13.07 12.79 -13.84
N GLU A 40 14.15 13.14 -13.15
CA GLU A 40 15.24 12.21 -12.84
C GLU A 40 14.74 10.99 -12.05
N CYS A 41 15.29 9.82 -12.37
CA CYS A 41 14.88 8.55 -11.77
C CYS A 41 14.98 8.55 -10.23
N GLU A 42 16.08 9.08 -9.67
CA GLU A 42 16.26 9.15 -8.21
C GLU A 42 15.23 10.08 -7.57
N THR A 43 14.96 11.22 -8.20
CA THR A 43 13.94 12.20 -7.77
C THR A 43 12.54 11.58 -7.80
N TYR A 44 12.23 10.75 -8.80
CA TYR A 44 10.99 9.99 -8.86
C TYR A 44 10.84 9.07 -7.64
N TRP A 45 11.83 8.21 -7.36
CA TRP A 45 11.74 7.24 -6.26
C TRP A 45 11.66 7.92 -4.89
N LYS A 46 12.40 9.02 -4.69
CA LYS A 46 12.30 9.83 -3.47
C LYS A 46 10.90 10.43 -3.31
N SER A 47 10.32 10.95 -4.39
CA SER A 47 8.97 11.52 -4.37
C SER A 47 7.90 10.46 -4.13
N LEU A 48 8.05 9.29 -4.76
CA LEU A 48 7.17 8.14 -4.56
C LEU A 48 7.19 7.69 -3.09
N TRP A 49 8.36 7.61 -2.46
CA TRP A 49 8.47 7.26 -1.05
C TRP A 49 7.76 8.27 -0.15
N ILE A 50 7.98 9.57 -0.36
CA ILE A 50 7.30 10.63 0.42
C ILE A 50 5.78 10.49 0.25
N LEU A 51 5.30 10.34 -0.98
CA LEU A 51 3.88 10.23 -1.28
C LEU A 51 3.25 8.99 -0.63
N THR A 52 3.87 7.83 -0.81
CA THR A 52 3.36 6.55 -0.28
C THR A 52 3.41 6.52 1.25
N THR A 53 4.42 7.13 1.87
CA THR A 53 4.47 7.31 3.33
C THR A 53 3.29 8.15 3.82
N ILE A 54 3.04 9.31 3.20
CA ILE A 54 1.91 10.18 3.56
C ILE A 54 0.59 9.43 3.41
N ILE A 55 0.40 8.71 2.29
CA ILE A 55 -0.83 7.96 2.06
C ILE A 55 -1.00 6.86 3.11
N SER A 56 0.03 6.07 3.43
CA SER A 56 -0.08 5.00 4.45
C SER A 56 -0.47 5.51 5.85
N ILE A 57 -0.11 6.75 6.18
CA ILE A 57 -0.49 7.35 7.47
C ILE A 57 -1.90 7.93 7.40
N VAL A 58 -2.26 8.59 6.30
CA VAL A 58 -3.51 9.33 6.15
C VAL A 58 -4.69 8.40 5.83
N SER A 59 -4.48 7.35 5.03
CA SER A 59 -5.55 6.48 4.53
C SER A 59 -6.34 5.78 5.65
N PRO A 60 -5.71 5.22 6.70
CA PRO A 60 -6.44 4.59 7.80
C PRO A 60 -7.31 5.59 8.57
N ILE A 61 -6.78 6.80 8.80
CA ILE A 61 -7.50 7.89 9.48
C ILE A 61 -8.69 8.33 8.63
N PHE A 62 -8.48 8.51 7.32
CA PHE A 62 -9.53 8.91 6.39
C PHE A 62 -10.63 7.85 6.29
N PHE A 63 -10.25 6.57 6.21
CA PHE A 63 -11.20 5.45 6.20
C PHE A 63 -12.06 5.45 7.46
N ILE A 64 -11.44 5.55 8.64
CA ILE A 64 -12.16 5.61 9.92
C ILE A 64 -13.15 6.77 9.93
N LYS A 65 -12.70 8.00 9.63
CA LYS A 65 -13.57 9.19 9.60
C LYS A 65 -14.72 9.05 8.59
N ASN A 66 -14.47 8.43 7.44
CA ASN A 66 -15.51 8.18 6.44
C ASN A 66 -16.59 7.24 6.97
N ILE A 67 -16.21 6.15 7.63
CA ILE A 67 -17.17 5.21 8.21
C ILE A 67 -17.91 5.83 9.40
N GLU A 68 -17.23 6.59 10.25
CA GLU A 68 -17.87 7.31 11.37
C GLU A 68 -18.92 8.30 10.88
N LYS A 69 -18.63 9.06 9.82
CA LYS A 69 -19.56 10.05 9.23
C LYS A 69 -20.72 9.40 8.50
N THR A 70 -20.45 8.35 7.71
CA THR A 70 -21.49 7.74 6.85
C THR A 70 -22.27 6.63 7.53
N LYS A 71 -21.74 6.07 8.63
CA LYS A 71 -22.24 4.87 9.31
C LYS A 71 -22.52 3.69 8.36
N LYS A 72 -21.80 3.64 7.24
CA LYS A 72 -21.99 2.71 6.12
C LYS A 72 -20.63 2.17 5.62
N PRO A 73 -20.03 1.18 6.32
CA PRO A 73 -19.00 0.33 5.76
C PRO A 73 -19.61 -0.52 4.64
N THR A 74 -18.92 -0.52 3.51
CA THR A 74 -19.26 -1.35 2.35
C THR A 74 -18.03 -2.14 1.93
N LEU A 75 -18.27 -3.27 1.27
CA LEU A 75 -17.19 -4.10 0.71
C LEU A 75 -16.28 -3.27 -0.21
N ALA A 76 -16.87 -2.41 -1.05
CA ALA A 76 -16.13 -1.55 -1.97
C ALA A 76 -15.17 -0.60 -1.24
N LYS A 77 -15.64 0.08 -0.17
CA LYS A 77 -14.79 0.99 0.61
C LYS A 77 -13.62 0.26 1.28
N LEU A 78 -13.88 -0.91 1.86
CA LEU A 78 -12.83 -1.70 2.52
C LEU A 78 -11.83 -2.26 1.51
N THR A 79 -12.30 -2.75 0.37
CA THR A 79 -11.43 -3.26 -0.71
C THR A 79 -10.56 -2.15 -1.27
N PHE A 80 -11.13 -0.96 -1.47
CA PHE A 80 -10.38 0.22 -1.92
C PHE A 80 -9.33 0.63 -0.90
N PHE A 81 -9.69 0.70 0.39
CA PHE A 81 -8.73 0.94 1.47
C PHE A 81 -7.59 -0.08 1.45
N ASN A 82 -7.90 -1.39 1.46
CA ASN A 82 -6.89 -2.44 1.48
C ASN A 82 -5.94 -2.33 0.28
N PHE A 83 -6.45 -2.02 -0.91
CA PHE A 83 -5.65 -1.88 -2.12
C PHE A 83 -4.71 -0.67 -2.08
N ILE A 84 -5.23 0.52 -1.73
CA ILE A 84 -4.42 1.74 -1.63
C ILE A 84 -3.37 1.59 -0.53
N GLU A 85 -3.76 1.06 0.61
CA GLU A 85 -2.88 0.87 1.76
C GLU A 85 -1.81 -0.18 1.47
N TYR A 86 -2.14 -1.28 0.80
CA TYR A 86 -1.17 -2.29 0.33
C TYR A 86 -0.06 -1.67 -0.51
N ILE A 87 -0.44 -0.94 -1.57
CA ILE A 87 0.52 -0.30 -2.49
C ILE A 87 1.33 0.77 -1.76
N SER A 88 0.69 1.54 -0.89
CA SER A 88 1.36 2.61 -0.14
C SER A 88 2.38 2.05 0.85
N LEU A 89 2.05 0.99 1.58
CA LEU A 89 2.98 0.32 2.48
C LEU A 89 4.14 -0.34 1.71
N GLN A 90 3.87 -0.96 0.56
CA GLN A 90 4.91 -1.54 -0.29
C GLN A 90 5.94 -0.48 -0.72
N GLY A 91 5.47 0.69 -1.20
CA GLY A 91 6.33 1.80 -1.58
C GLY A 91 7.03 2.47 -0.40
N CYS A 92 6.32 2.64 0.71
CA CYS A 92 6.87 3.21 1.96
C CYS A 92 8.04 2.35 2.49
N PHE A 93 7.85 1.03 2.53
CA PHE A 93 8.89 0.14 3.04
C PHE A 93 10.05 -0.09 2.07
N ALA A 94 9.86 0.13 0.78
CA ALA A 94 10.89 -0.08 -0.24
C ALA A 94 12.22 0.62 0.13
N GLN A 95 12.15 1.83 0.69
CA GLN A 95 13.32 2.63 1.07
C GLN A 95 14.19 2.00 2.17
N PHE A 96 13.63 1.08 2.98
CA PHE A 96 14.42 0.35 3.98
C PHE A 96 15.23 -0.81 3.39
N PHE A 97 14.87 -1.29 2.20
CA PHE A 97 15.51 -2.43 1.54
C PHE A 97 16.33 -2.04 0.31
N THR A 98 15.99 -0.93 -0.34
CA THR A 98 16.71 -0.44 -1.53
C THR A 98 16.67 1.07 -1.61
N SER A 99 17.63 1.66 -2.33
CA SER A 99 17.71 3.11 -2.55
C SER A 99 17.33 3.45 -3.99
N GLY A 100 16.82 4.67 -4.23
CA GLY A 100 16.57 5.15 -5.59
C GLY A 100 17.81 5.04 -6.48
N LYS A 101 19.00 5.33 -5.94
CA LYS A 101 20.27 5.16 -6.65
C LYS A 101 20.55 3.71 -7.05
N THR A 102 20.27 2.75 -6.16
CA THR A 102 20.41 1.32 -6.43
C THR A 102 19.43 0.85 -7.49
N ILE A 103 18.16 1.29 -7.42
CA ILE A 103 17.13 0.94 -8.41
C ILE A 103 17.46 1.52 -9.80
N CYS A 104 17.95 2.76 -9.85
CA CYS A 104 18.18 3.49 -11.11
C CYS A 104 19.52 3.14 -11.79
N TYR A 105 20.56 2.87 -11.01
CA TYR A 105 21.95 2.79 -11.51
C TYR A 105 22.72 1.56 -11.01
N GLY A 106 22.08 0.68 -10.22
CA GLY A 106 22.73 -0.53 -9.72
C GLY A 106 23.08 -1.50 -10.84
N SER A 107 24.34 -1.94 -10.86
CA SER A 107 24.84 -3.02 -11.72
C SER A 107 24.86 -4.33 -10.95
N GLY A 108 23.69 -4.91 -10.70
CA GLY A 108 23.55 -6.18 -10.00
C GLY A 108 22.12 -6.68 -10.02
N SER A 109 21.93 -8.00 -10.00
CA SER A 109 20.67 -8.72 -10.20
C SER A 109 19.54 -8.44 -9.17
N GLN A 110 19.64 -7.38 -8.37
CA GLN A 110 18.62 -6.86 -7.45
C GLN A 110 17.61 -6.00 -8.20
N ASN A 111 17.00 -6.59 -9.24
CA ASN A 111 16.09 -5.95 -10.19
C ASN A 111 14.67 -5.73 -9.59
N GLY A 112 14.58 -5.09 -8.43
CA GLY A 112 13.29 -4.79 -7.79
C GLY A 112 12.61 -5.99 -7.12
N LEU A 113 13.35 -7.07 -6.84
CA LEU A 113 12.85 -8.19 -6.02
C LEU A 113 12.57 -7.72 -4.57
N GLU A 114 13.32 -6.72 -4.11
CA GLU A 114 13.13 -6.04 -2.83
C GLU A 114 11.71 -5.46 -2.70
N LEU A 115 11.13 -4.96 -3.80
CA LEU A 115 9.77 -4.44 -3.83
C LEU A 115 8.72 -5.53 -3.64
N VAL A 116 9.02 -6.78 -3.99
CA VAL A 116 8.12 -7.93 -3.75
C VAL A 116 8.06 -8.23 -2.25
N PHE A 117 9.22 -8.27 -1.59
CA PHE A 117 9.31 -8.51 -0.15
C PHE A 117 8.58 -7.42 0.66
N THR A 118 8.70 -6.15 0.26
CA THR A 118 8.02 -5.05 0.96
C THR A 118 6.50 -5.13 0.83
N ALA A 119 5.99 -5.70 -0.25
CA ALA A 119 4.56 -5.94 -0.43
C ALA A 119 4.05 -7.02 0.53
N TRP A 120 4.80 -8.10 0.73
CA TRP A 120 4.44 -9.11 1.71
C TRP A 120 4.45 -8.58 3.15
N LEU A 121 5.34 -7.64 3.48
CA LEU A 121 5.34 -6.96 4.77
C LEU A 121 4.10 -6.07 4.98
N ALA A 122 3.45 -5.60 3.92
CA ALA A 122 2.20 -4.85 4.04
C ALA A 122 1.01 -5.72 4.48
N LEU A 123 1.01 -7.01 4.17
CA LEU A 123 -0.10 -7.94 4.47
C LEU A 123 -0.42 -8.06 5.97
N PRO A 124 0.54 -8.35 6.88
CA PRO A 124 0.24 -8.41 8.30
C PRO A 124 -0.28 -7.07 8.85
N ILE A 125 0.17 -5.95 8.29
CA ILE A 125 -0.29 -4.62 8.70
C ILE A 125 -1.75 -4.38 8.29
N LEU A 126 -2.16 -4.79 7.08
CA LEU A 126 -3.56 -4.75 6.66
C LEU A 126 -4.46 -5.59 7.58
N ILE A 127 -3.99 -6.76 7.99
CA ILE A 127 -4.71 -7.61 8.94
C ILE A 127 -4.85 -6.87 10.28
N CYS A 128 -3.79 -6.26 10.80
CA CYS A 128 -3.85 -5.42 12.00
C CYS A 128 -4.87 -4.28 11.87
N PHE A 129 -4.90 -3.56 10.74
CA PHE A 129 -5.92 -2.54 10.49
C PHE A 129 -7.34 -3.10 10.51
N SER A 130 -7.57 -4.28 9.92
CA SER A 130 -8.89 -4.91 9.94
C SER A 130 -9.36 -5.25 11.37
N PHE A 131 -8.45 -5.64 12.26
CA PHE A 131 -8.74 -5.84 13.68
C PHE A 131 -9.06 -4.51 14.38
N ILE A 132 -8.28 -3.46 14.11
CA ILE A 132 -8.54 -2.11 14.65
C ILE A 132 -9.93 -1.62 14.21
N PHE A 133 -10.28 -1.79 12.94
CA PHE A 133 -11.60 -1.39 12.44
C PHE A 133 -12.72 -2.21 13.06
N LYS A 134 -12.55 -3.53 13.16
CA LYS A 134 -13.51 -4.39 13.85
C LYS A 134 -13.74 -3.88 15.28
N TYR A 135 -12.69 -3.75 16.08
CA TYR A 135 -12.80 -3.30 17.47
C TYR A 135 -13.43 -1.91 17.60
N ARG A 136 -13.06 -0.96 16.72
CA ARG A 136 -13.57 0.41 16.76
C ARG A 136 -15.05 0.51 16.38
N PHE A 137 -15.50 -0.26 15.39
CA PHE A 137 -16.88 -0.19 14.89
C PHE A 137 -17.83 -1.21 15.53
N GLU A 138 -17.29 -2.18 16.27
CA GLU A 138 -18.03 -3.08 17.15
C GLU A 138 -18.48 -2.35 18.43
N LYS A 139 -17.66 -1.42 18.95
CA LYS A 139 -18.00 -0.51 20.07
C LYS A 139 -19.03 0.59 19.77
N LEU A 140 -19.47 0.73 18.52
CA LEU A 140 -20.45 1.73 18.09
C LEU A 140 -21.89 1.16 18.00
N GLU A 141 -22.12 -0.03 18.59
CA GLU A 141 -23.45 -0.54 18.98
C GLU A 141 -23.75 -0.14 20.42
#